data_AF-A0A087H293-F1
#
_entry.id   AF-A0A087H293-F1
#
_cell.length_a   1.000
_cell.length_b   1.000
_cell.length_c   1.000
_cell.angle_alpha   90.00
_cell.angle_beta   90.00
_cell.angle_gamma   90.00
#
_symmetry.space_group_name_H-M   'P 1'
#
loop_
_entity.id
_entity.type
_entity.pdbx_description
1 polymer ?
#
loop_
_entity_poly.entity_id
_entity_poly.type
_entity_poly.pdbx_seq_one_letter_code
_entity_poly.pdbx_strand_id
1 'polypeptide(L)'
;MMSIRWNDDLHRLFVHVVEQLGGEQKATPKPIFELMNRGELTLEQIKSHLQWYRITKQKEAITNKRQENIIKQQMIQWETHQHLRLSERLLKTAELIQNQQRLL
;
A
#
# COMPACT_ATOMS: atom_id res chain seq x y z
N MET A 1 -21.12 -7.51 24.92
CA MET A 1 -21.08 -7.02 23.52
C MET A 1 -21.51 -8.16 22.61
N MET A 2 -22.61 -7.98 21.86
CA MET A 2 -23.19 -9.00 20.98
C MET A 2 -22.35 -9.13 19.70
N SER A 3 -21.69 -10.26 19.51
CA SER A 3 -20.95 -10.59 18.29
C SER A 3 -21.92 -10.98 17.18
N ILE A 4 -22.04 -10.13 16.15
CA ILE A 4 -22.69 -10.52 14.90
C ILE A 4 -21.64 -11.10 13.96
N ARG A 5 -21.99 -12.16 13.22
CA ARG A 5 -21.15 -12.69 12.16
C ARG A 5 -21.28 -11.78 10.94
N TRP A 6 -20.27 -10.93 10.73
CA TRP A 6 -20.10 -10.18 9.49
C TRP A 6 -19.79 -11.14 8.34
N ASN A 7 -20.82 -11.54 7.60
CA ASN A 7 -20.65 -12.30 6.36
C ASN A 7 -20.30 -11.36 5.19
N ASP A 8 -19.92 -11.94 4.06
CA ASP A 8 -19.45 -11.18 2.90
C ASP A 8 -20.49 -10.21 2.34
N ASP A 9 -21.77 -10.58 2.31
CA ASP A 9 -22.85 -9.71 1.81
C ASP A 9 -23.04 -8.49 2.71
N LEU A 10 -23.05 -8.70 4.03
CA LEU A 10 -23.19 -7.65 5.01
C LEU A 10 -21.98 -6.71 4.99
N HIS A 11 -20.77 -7.27 4.85
CA HIS A 11 -19.55 -6.51 4.71
C HIS A 11 -19.54 -5.68 3.41
N ARG A 12 -19.95 -6.27 2.28
CA ARG A 12 -20.07 -5.56 1.00
C ARG A 12 -21.01 -4.35 1.09
N LEU A 13 -22.18 -4.53 1.71
CA LEU A 13 -23.12 -3.43 1.93
C LEU A 13 -22.51 -2.35 2.85
N PHE A 14 -21.86 -2.75 3.93
CA PHE A 14 -21.17 -1.82 4.82
C PHE A 14 -20.13 -0.98 4.07
N VAL A 15 -19.26 -1.61 3.26
CA VAL A 15 -18.25 -0.92 2.45
C VAL A 15 -18.93 0.04 1.48
N HIS A 16 -19.99 -0.40 0.78
CA HIS A 16 -20.73 0.46 -0.13
C HIS A 16 -21.25 1.73 0.55
N VAL A 17 -21.86 1.59 1.73
CA VAL A 17 -22.38 2.73 2.52
C VAL A 17 -21.23 3.64 3.01
N VAL A 18 -20.11 3.06 3.44
CA VAL A 18 -18.92 3.84 3.84
C VAL A 18 -18.38 4.68 2.67
N GLU A 19 -18.32 4.11 1.47
CA GLU A 19 -17.91 4.84 0.27
C GLU A 19 -18.90 5.95 -0.11
N GLN A 20 -20.20 5.68 -0.03
CA GLN A 20 -21.24 6.70 -0.24
C GLN A 20 -21.11 7.88 0.73
N LEU A 21 -20.63 7.63 1.95
CA LEU A 21 -20.38 8.65 2.97
C LEU A 21 -18.99 9.31 2.85
N GLY A 22 -18.26 9.06 1.76
CA GLY A 22 -16.99 9.71 1.45
C GLY A 22 -15.75 9.01 1.99
N GLY A 23 -15.85 7.69 2.21
CA GLY A 23 -14.72 6.84 2.60
C GLY A 23 -14.59 6.64 4.10
N GLU A 24 -13.63 5.79 4.50
CA GLU A 24 -13.51 5.27 5.86
C GLU A 24 -13.25 6.36 6.90
N GLN A 25 -12.59 7.46 6.52
CA GLN A 25 -12.30 8.58 7.43
C GLN A 25 -13.52 9.48 7.68
N LYS A 26 -14.38 9.67 6.67
CA LYS A 26 -15.52 10.58 6.73
C LYS A 26 -16.80 9.92 7.24
N ALA A 27 -16.97 8.63 6.96
CA ALA A 27 -18.15 7.89 7.40
C ALA A 27 -18.25 7.86 8.94
N THR A 28 -19.46 7.98 9.47
CA THR A 28 -19.73 7.91 10.92
C THR A 28 -20.73 6.80 11.25
N PRO A 29 -20.68 6.19 12.44
CA PRO A 29 -21.48 5.00 12.74
C PRO A 29 -22.99 5.18 12.59
N LYS A 30 -23.53 6.36 12.96
CA LYS A 30 -24.98 6.61 12.93
C LYS A 30 -25.55 6.66 11.51
N PRO A 31 -25.00 7.47 10.57
CA PRO A 31 -25.40 7.41 9.16
C PRO A 31 -25.22 6.03 8.52
N ILE A 32 -24.14 5.31 8.85
CA ILE A 32 -23.95 3.94 8.34
C ILE A 32 -25.08 3.03 8.81
N PHE A 33 -25.40 3.08 10.10
CA PHE A 33 -26.47 2.30 10.71
C PHE A 33 -27.83 2.59 10.05
N GLU A 34 -28.17 3.86 9.88
CA GLU A 34 -29.43 4.29 9.24
C GLU A 34 -29.53 3.84 7.78
N LEU A 35 -28.44 3.94 7.02
CA LEU A 35 -28.42 3.55 5.60
C LEU A 35 -28.38 2.03 5.38
N MET A 36 -27.75 1.28 6.28
CA MET A 36 -27.75 -0.19 6.19
C MET A 36 -29.13 -0.79 6.49
N ASN A 37 -29.96 -0.11 7.29
CA ASN A 37 -31.37 -0.43 7.60
C ASN A 37 -31.69 -1.93 7.76
N ARG A 38 -30.83 -2.68 8.46
CA ARG A 38 -31.02 -4.10 8.78
C ARG A 38 -31.41 -4.19 10.24
N GLY A 39 -32.66 -4.58 10.52
CA GLY A 39 -33.24 -4.57 11.87
C GLY A 39 -32.50 -5.42 12.92
N GLU A 40 -31.59 -6.30 12.50
CA GLU A 40 -30.77 -7.14 13.39
C GLU A 40 -29.42 -6.49 13.77
N LEU A 41 -29.03 -5.40 13.11
CA LEU A 41 -27.80 -4.68 13.46
C LEU A 41 -28.06 -3.71 14.60
N THR A 42 -27.01 -3.43 15.36
CA THR A 42 -26.99 -2.39 16.39
C THR A 42 -25.93 -1.35 16.06
N LEU A 43 -26.12 -0.12 16.54
CA LEU A 43 -25.14 0.95 16.38
C LEU A 43 -23.75 0.57 16.95
N GLU A 44 -23.70 -0.21 18.03
CA GLU A 44 -22.45 -0.65 18.64
C GLU A 44 -21.69 -1.65 17.76
N GLN A 45 -22.41 -2.51 17.04
CA GLN A 45 -21.81 -3.42 16.04
C GLN A 45 -21.25 -2.63 14.85
N ILE A 46 -21.95 -1.60 14.38
CA ILE A 46 -21.44 -0.71 13.32
C ILE A 46 -20.20 0.04 13.79
N LYS A 47 -20.22 0.57 15.02
CA LYS A 47 -19.10 1.32 15.59
C LYS A 47 -17.84 0.46 15.69
N SER A 48 -17.95 -0.73 16.28
CA SER A 48 -16.82 -1.65 16.41
C SER A 48 -16.31 -2.14 15.05
N HIS A 49 -17.20 -2.43 14.11
CA HIS A 49 -16.83 -2.82 12.75
C HIS A 49 -16.15 -1.70 11.96
N LEU A 50 -16.65 -0.47 12.05
CA LEU A 50 -16.02 0.71 11.43
C LEU A 50 -14.62 0.98 12.01
N GLN A 51 -14.45 0.79 13.32
CA GLN A 51 -13.14 0.91 13.95
C GLN A 51 -12.16 -0.14 13.42
N TRP A 52 -12.55 -1.41 13.38
CA TRP A 52 -11.74 -2.48 12.80
C TRP A 52 -11.41 -2.19 11.33
N TYR A 53 -12.40 -1.79 10.54
CA TYR A 53 -12.26 -1.49 9.12
C TYR A 53 -11.21 -0.41 8.86
N ARG A 54 -11.24 0.70 9.61
CA ARG A 54 -10.24 1.77 9.53
C ARG A 54 -8.83 1.28 9.83
N ILE A 55 -8.66 0.48 10.88
CA ILE A 55 -7.36 -0.08 11.26
C ILE A 55 -6.82 -0.99 10.15
N THR A 56 -7.69 -1.84 9.58
CA THR A 56 -7.32 -2.72 8.47
C THR A 56 -6.89 -1.92 7.24
N LYS A 57 -7.66 -0.89 6.84
CA LYS A 57 -7.31 0.00 5.72
C LYS A 57 -6.00 0.75 5.93
N GLN A 58 -5.74 1.22 7.15
CA GLN A 58 -4.47 1.86 7.48
C GLN A 58 -3.29 0.89 7.35
N LYS A 59 -3.43 -0.36 7.83
CA LYS A 59 -2.39 -1.40 7.70
C LYS A 59 -2.13 -1.76 6.24
N GLU A 60 -3.18 -1.89 5.43
CA GLU A 60 -3.07 -2.11 3.98
C GLU A 60 -2.27 -0.99 3.32
N ALA A 61 -2.61 0.28 3.61
CA ALA A 61 -1.93 1.44 3.05
C ALA A 61 -0.43 1.49 3.43
N ILE A 62 -0.10 1.19 4.70
CA ILE A 62 1.31 1.11 5.15
C ILE A 62 2.07 -0.01 4.44
N THR A 63 1.44 -1.17 4.29
CA THR A 63 2.04 -2.35 3.64
C THR A 63 2.31 -2.06 2.16
N ASN A 64 1.34 -1.48 1.45
CA ASN A 64 1.48 -1.10 0.06
C ASN A 64 2.60 -0.07 -0.13
N LYS A 65 2.63 0.97 0.70
CA LYS A 65 3.69 1.99 0.67
C LYS A 65 5.08 1.40 0.93
N ARG A 66 5.19 0.45 1.86
CA ARG A 66 6.45 -0.27 2.12
C ARG A 66 6.89 -1.06 0.88
N GLN A 67 5.98 -1.78 0.24
CA GLN A 67 6.28 -2.55 -0.96
C GLN A 67 6.74 -1.65 -2.11
N GLU A 68 6.05 -0.53 -2.34
CA GLU A 68 6.45 0.48 -3.33
C GLU A 68 7.87 1.02 -3.07
N ASN A 69 8.20 1.30 -1.81
CA ASN A 69 9.53 1.78 -1.44
C ASN A 69 10.62 0.73 -1.69
N ILE A 70 10.34 -0.55 -1.44
CA ILE A 70 11.27 -1.65 -1.74
C ILE A 70 11.54 -1.72 -3.24
N ILE A 71 10.49 -1.67 -4.07
CA ILE A 71 10.62 -1.70 -5.53
C ILE A 71 11.44 -0.50 -6.02
N LYS A 72 11.15 0.70 -5.53
CA LYS A 72 11.91 1.91 -5.88
C LYS A 72 13.39 1.79 -5.50
N GLN A 73 13.67 1.27 -4.30
CA GLN A 73 15.03 1.09 -3.83
C GLN A 73 15.80 0.05 -4.67
N GLN A 74 15.15 -1.05 -5.05
CA GLN A 74 15.73 -2.07 -5.93
C GLN A 74 16.04 -1.50 -7.33
N MET A 75 15.17 -0.66 -7.87
CA MET A 75 15.39 -0.01 -9.17
C MET A 75 16.58 0.94 -9.13
N ILE A 76 16.65 1.84 -8.15
CA ILE A 76 17.79 2.74 -7.94
C ILE A 76 19.08 1.95 -7.76
N GLN A 77 19.04 0.88 -6.96
CA GLN A 77 20.18 0.01 -6.75
C GLN A 77 20.65 -0.59 -8.08
N TRP A 78 19.73 -1.14 -8.89
CA TRP A 78 20.05 -1.73 -10.19
C TRP A 78 20.74 -0.72 -11.11
N GLU A 79 20.16 0.47 -11.28
CA GLU A 79 20.71 1.54 -12.10
C GLU A 79 22.13 1.92 -11.65
N THR A 80 22.31 2.13 -10.34
CA THR A 80 23.62 2.47 -9.76
C THR A 80 24.66 1.39 -10.06
N HIS A 81 24.29 0.10 -9.92
CA HIS A 81 25.19 -1.00 -10.21
C HIS A 81 25.53 -1.10 -11.71
N GLN A 82 24.60 -0.79 -12.62
CA GLN A 82 24.90 -0.73 -14.06
C GLN A 82 25.90 0.39 -14.36
N HIS A 83 25.65 1.59 -13.82
CA HIS A 83 26.52 2.75 -14.03
C HIS A 83 27.94 2.50 -13.53
N LEU A 84 28.10 1.94 -12.33
CA LEU A 84 29.41 1.60 -11.78
C LEU A 84 30.15 0.61 -12.68
N ARG A 85 29.51 -0.48 -13.10
CA ARG A 85 30.15 -1.46 -14.00
C ARG A 85 30.56 -0.85 -15.34
N LEU A 86 29.76 0.05 -15.91
CA LEU A 86 30.14 0.76 -17.14
C LEU A 86 31.37 1.64 -16.90
N SER A 87 31.40 2.42 -15.80
CA SER A 87 32.56 3.25 -15.46
C SER A 87 33.85 2.45 -15.25
N GLU A 88 33.79 1.32 -14.54
CA GLU A 88 34.93 0.44 -14.32
C GLU A 88 35.47 -0.15 -15.63
N ARG A 89 34.57 -0.54 -16.54
CA ARG A 89 34.97 -1.05 -17.87
C ARG A 89 35.65 0.05 -18.68
N LEU A 90 35.10 1.26 -18.69
CA LEU A 90 35.68 2.39 -19.41
C LEU A 90 37.08 2.74 -18.89
N LEU A 91 37.27 2.77 -17.57
CA LEU A 91 38.58 3.01 -16.95
C LEU A 91 39.60 1.95 -17.36
N LYS A 92 39.25 0.67 -17.25
CA LYS A 92 40.12 -0.43 -17.69
C LYS A 92 40.51 -0.33 -19.16
N THR A 93 39.57 0.03 -20.03
CA THR A 93 39.87 0.22 -21.45
C THR A 93 40.78 1.41 -21.71
N ALA A 94 40.60 2.52 -20.98
CA ALA A 94 41.45 3.70 -21.11
C ALA A 94 42.90 3.40 -20.70
N GLU A 95 43.10 2.67 -19.60
CA GLU A 95 44.43 2.22 -19.15
C GLU A 95 45.11 1.33 -20.19
N LEU A 96 44.38 0.38 -20.79
CA LEU A 96 44.91 -0.49 -21.84
C LEU A 96 45.37 0.31 -23.07
N ILE A 97 44.54 1.24 -23.53
CA ILE A 97 44.87 2.11 -24.67
C ILE A 97 46.13 2.93 -24.37
N GLN A 98 46.21 3.50 -23.17
CA GLN A 98 47.34 4.33 -22.78
C GLN A 98 48.65 3.53 -22.68
N ASN A 99 48.58 2.28 -22.20
CA ASN A 99 49.74 1.40 -22.10
C ASN A 99 50.23 0.92 -23.48
N GLN A 100 49.33 0.67 -24.43
CA GLN A 100 49.70 0.32 -25.81
C GLN A 100 50.42 1.48 -26.51
N GLN A 101 50.00 2.72 -26.27
CA GLN A 101 50.63 3.92 -26.86
C GLN A 101 52.03 4.21 -26.30
N ARG A 102 52.37 3.77 -25.07
CA ARG A 102 53.73 3.91 -24.50
C ARG A 102 54.75 2.90 -25.03
N LEU A 103 54.28 1.83 -25.68
CA LEU A 103 55.11 0.75 -26.19
C LEU A 103 55.47 0.91 -27.68
N LEU A 104 55.03 2.01 -28.30
CA LEU A 104 55.33 2.42 -29.68
C LEU A 104 56.23 3.66 -29.67
#